data_AF-A0A7S4S4B7-F1
#
_entry.id   AF-A0A7S4S4B7-F1
#
_cell.length_a   1.000
_cell.length_b   1.000
_cell.length_c   1.000
_cell.angle_alpha   90.00
_cell.angle_beta   90.00
_cell.angle_gamma   90.00
#
_symmetry.space_group_name_H-M   'P 1'
#
loop_
_entity.id
_entity.type
_entity.pdbx_description
1 polymer ?
#
loop_
_entity_poly.entity_id
_entity_poly.type
_entity_poly.pdbx_seq_one_letter_code
_entity_poly.pdbx_strand_id
1 'polypeptide(L)'
;MEQETTAASNKKPTSSLPQPLDTTNQQPYKYILYDELESTYWNNKNNDNNNSTLPEDTLCWVLTSKGQRKSQRNKQKNLNDDDDNVEQDDKEEECHRTELFNRARVVYGEEEEEYKKEHRVLVRYPKGSTYHVRRCNLIPVLEPSITQDKIVLVVPETPQYRRLSAVHTCINESFLEIGCDFGPCVNRVRTVLEDVGFVAKLDEDLSLPEEEEEGDEKKEEKCVRCLGIDKSVTSLDIACKRYPNTSFSLEDALTKAGTSKLRSLCKRKLIDGYPSVVAVDINGNRELEHVLKCLECLMQPGDDVVVGEDWHLPRLIIVKSRFLYQYLKEV
;
A
#
# COMPACT_ATOMS: atom_id res chain seq x y z
N MET A 1 49.01 -19.14 15.92
CA MET A 1 48.49 -18.86 14.56
C MET A 1 47.16 -19.56 14.46
N GLU A 2 46.11 -18.88 14.93
CA GLU A 2 44.74 -19.33 14.73
C GLU A 2 44.31 -18.79 13.37
N GLN A 3 43.97 -19.68 12.44
CA GLN A 3 43.46 -19.32 11.13
C GLN A 3 41.96 -19.04 11.28
N GLU A 4 41.60 -17.75 11.25
CA GLU A 4 40.23 -17.31 11.05
C GLU A 4 39.73 -17.83 9.69
N THR A 5 38.82 -18.79 9.75
CA THR A 5 38.08 -19.28 8.59
C THR A 5 36.95 -18.30 8.32
N THR A 6 37.18 -17.40 7.37
CA THR A 6 36.14 -16.51 6.84
C THR A 6 35.13 -17.33 6.06
N ALA A 7 33.96 -17.54 6.64
CA ALA A 7 32.83 -18.15 5.95
C ALA A 7 32.36 -17.21 4.84
N ALA A 8 32.69 -17.55 3.59
CA ALA A 8 32.17 -16.85 2.43
C ALA A 8 30.63 -17.01 2.39
N SER A 9 29.93 -15.90 2.58
CA SER A 9 28.48 -15.81 2.43
C SER A 9 28.11 -16.07 0.97
N ASN A 10 27.69 -17.30 0.66
CA ASN A 10 27.08 -17.65 -0.61
C ASN A 10 25.68 -17.02 -0.70
N LYS A 11 25.62 -15.72 -1.00
CA LYS A 11 24.35 -15.06 -1.36
C LYS A 11 23.81 -15.72 -2.62
N LYS A 12 22.62 -16.35 -2.53
CA LYS A 12 21.94 -16.93 -3.69
C LYS A 12 21.68 -15.81 -4.71
N PRO A 13 21.88 -16.05 -6.02
CA PRO A 13 21.63 -15.04 -7.03
C PRO A 13 20.14 -14.64 -7.04
N THR A 14 19.89 -13.33 -7.08
CA THR A 14 18.56 -12.71 -7.18
C THR A 14 17.83 -13.01 -8.50
N SER A 15 18.48 -13.68 -9.45
CA SER A 15 17.96 -14.02 -10.78
C SER A 15 16.80 -15.02 -10.78
N SER A 16 16.35 -15.49 -9.61
CA SER A 16 15.24 -16.44 -9.48
C SER A 16 13.88 -15.79 -9.22
N LEU A 17 13.83 -14.49 -8.95
CA LEU A 17 12.56 -13.80 -8.71
C LEU A 17 11.85 -13.50 -10.04
N PRO A 18 10.51 -13.65 -10.10
CA PRO A 18 9.73 -13.28 -11.28
C PRO A 18 9.99 -11.84 -11.69
N GLN A 19 10.21 -11.65 -12.98
CA GLN A 19 10.40 -10.37 -13.65
C GLN A 19 9.61 -10.36 -14.96
N PRO A 20 9.29 -9.18 -15.51
CA PRO A 20 8.82 -9.04 -16.88
C PRO A 20 9.83 -9.64 -17.86
N LEU A 21 9.37 -10.10 -19.02
CA LEU A 21 10.27 -10.60 -20.07
C LEU A 21 11.13 -9.45 -20.62
N ASP A 22 12.44 -9.68 -20.76
CA ASP A 22 13.43 -8.69 -21.25
C ASP A 22 13.07 -8.09 -22.62
N THR A 23 12.26 -8.80 -23.41
CA THR A 23 11.83 -8.38 -24.75
C THR A 23 10.90 -7.16 -24.75
N THR A 24 10.39 -6.75 -23.59
CA THR A 24 9.30 -5.76 -23.50
C THR A 24 9.78 -4.33 -23.28
N ASN A 25 11.10 -4.06 -23.18
CA ASN A 25 11.68 -2.78 -22.74
C ASN A 25 11.06 -2.26 -21.43
N GLN A 26 10.42 -3.13 -20.64
CA GLN A 26 9.78 -2.76 -19.40
C GLN A 26 10.81 -2.69 -18.29
N GLN A 27 10.62 -1.74 -17.38
CA GLN A 27 11.44 -1.65 -16.18
C GLN A 27 11.23 -2.88 -15.29
N PRO A 28 12.32 -3.52 -14.80
CA PRO A 28 12.21 -4.63 -13.86
C PRO A 28 11.60 -4.17 -12.53
N TYR A 29 10.96 -5.11 -11.84
CA TYR A 29 10.45 -4.85 -10.50
C TYR A 29 11.55 -4.89 -9.45
N LYS A 30 11.53 -3.89 -8.57
CA LYS A 30 12.30 -3.87 -7.33
C LYS A 30 11.49 -4.53 -6.22
N TYR A 31 12.05 -5.58 -5.62
CA TYR A 31 11.47 -6.23 -4.45
C TYR A 31 11.92 -5.47 -3.21
N ILE A 32 10.97 -5.05 -2.39
CA ILE A 32 11.21 -4.27 -1.17
C ILE A 32 10.50 -4.95 -0.01
N LEU A 33 11.21 -5.16 1.09
CA LEU A 33 10.61 -5.64 2.32
C LEU A 33 9.85 -4.53 3.04
N TYR A 34 8.79 -4.89 3.76
CA TYR A 34 8.09 -3.95 4.64
C TYR A 34 9.03 -3.14 5.55
N ASP A 35 9.97 -3.79 6.24
CA ASP A 35 10.91 -3.12 7.16
C ASP A 35 11.86 -2.15 6.40
N GLU A 36 12.21 -2.46 5.16
CA GLU A 36 13.02 -1.60 4.29
C GLU A 36 12.21 -0.40 3.81
N LEU A 37 10.93 -0.59 3.50
CA LEU A 37 10.03 0.50 3.15
C LEU A 37 9.88 1.46 4.34
N GLU A 38 9.69 0.92 5.54
CA GLU A 38 9.60 1.75 6.75
C GLU A 38 10.88 2.55 6.95
N SER A 39 12.05 1.93 6.89
CA SER A 39 13.33 2.63 7.11
C SER A 39 13.67 3.64 5.99
N THR A 40 13.43 3.28 4.73
CA THR A 40 13.78 4.12 3.58
C THR A 40 12.86 5.33 3.44
N TYR A 41 11.55 5.14 3.68
CA TYR A 41 10.56 6.17 3.40
C TYR A 41 9.93 6.77 4.67
N TRP A 42 9.85 6.05 5.80
CA TRP A 42 9.10 6.49 6.99
C TRP A 42 10.00 6.88 8.18
N ASN A 43 11.03 6.09 8.47
CA ASN A 43 11.85 6.15 9.68
C ASN A 43 13.30 6.45 9.34
N ASN A 44 13.58 7.69 8.96
CA ASN A 44 14.96 8.19 8.95
C ASN A 44 15.41 8.63 10.36
N LYS A 45 15.06 7.84 11.39
CA LYS A 45 15.34 8.14 12.80
C LYS A 45 16.81 7.94 13.19
N ASN A 46 17.58 7.17 12.41
CA ASN A 46 18.94 6.77 12.77
C ASN A 46 20.02 7.57 12.04
N ASN A 47 19.66 8.65 11.35
CA ASN A 47 20.62 9.50 10.68
C ASN A 47 20.46 10.94 11.21
N ASP A 48 20.90 11.14 12.46
CA ASP A 48 20.97 12.47 13.11
C ASP A 48 21.74 13.52 12.29
N ASN A 49 22.48 13.08 11.25
CA ASN A 49 23.24 13.95 10.37
C ASN A 49 22.65 14.15 8.98
N ASN A 50 21.59 13.42 8.59
CA ASN A 50 20.98 13.58 7.27
C ASN A 50 19.51 13.96 7.38
N ASN A 51 19.31 15.26 7.18
CA ASN A 51 18.07 16.00 7.07
C ASN A 51 17.22 15.50 5.88
N SER A 52 16.85 14.20 5.81
CA SER A 52 15.99 13.72 4.71
C SER A 52 14.59 14.25 4.93
N THR A 53 14.32 15.41 4.36
CA THR A 53 13.00 15.97 4.26
C THR A 53 12.17 15.08 3.32
N LEU A 54 10.88 14.91 3.63
CA LEU A 54 9.98 14.32 2.64
C LEU A 54 9.97 15.29 1.44
N PRO A 55 10.10 14.80 0.19
CA PRO A 55 10.03 15.67 -0.96
C PRO A 55 8.74 16.50 -0.95
N GLU A 56 8.82 17.73 -1.44
CA GLU A 56 7.63 18.55 -1.66
C GLU A 56 6.62 17.80 -2.55
N ASP A 57 5.33 18.09 -2.35
CA ASP A 57 4.22 17.47 -3.06
C ASP A 57 4.04 15.97 -2.78
N THR A 58 4.83 15.37 -1.89
CA THR A 58 4.66 13.96 -1.49
C THR A 58 3.27 13.74 -0.89
N LEU A 59 2.45 12.89 -1.51
CA LEU A 59 1.19 12.46 -0.91
C LEU A 59 1.47 11.55 0.29
N CYS A 60 0.82 11.85 1.40
CA CYS A 60 0.93 11.13 2.65
C CYS A 60 -0.45 10.80 3.19
N TRP A 61 -0.52 9.68 3.90
CA TRP A 61 -1.57 9.43 4.86
C TRP A 61 -1.19 10.04 6.21
N VAL A 62 -2.07 10.87 6.74
CA VAL A 62 -1.98 11.36 8.11
C VAL A 62 -2.59 10.32 9.04
N LEU A 63 -1.86 9.98 10.08
CA LEU A 63 -2.29 9.08 11.13
C LEU A 63 -2.95 9.87 12.24
N THR A 64 -4.09 9.37 12.76
CA THR A 64 -4.54 9.87 14.05
C THR A 64 -3.53 9.41 15.10
N SER A 65 -2.98 10.36 15.86
CA SER A 65 -2.62 9.98 17.23
C SER A 65 -3.93 9.51 17.82
N LYS A 66 -3.99 8.29 18.37
CA LYS A 66 -5.13 7.92 19.21
C LYS A 66 -5.14 8.97 20.29
N GLY A 67 -5.97 10.01 20.13
CA GLY A 67 -6.05 11.11 21.06
C GLY A 67 -6.22 10.42 22.37
N GLN A 68 -5.20 10.51 23.24
CA GLN A 68 -5.09 9.72 24.46
C GLN A 68 -6.50 9.67 24.97
N ARG A 69 -7.17 8.52 24.87
CA ARG A 69 -8.52 8.40 25.41
C ARG A 69 -8.22 8.69 26.84
N LYS A 70 -8.47 9.94 27.28
CA LYS A 70 -8.22 10.41 28.63
C LYS A 70 -9.01 9.42 29.41
N SER A 71 -8.28 8.41 29.90
CA SER A 71 -8.89 7.24 30.44
C SER A 71 -9.80 7.80 31.50
N GLN A 72 -11.05 7.35 31.50
CA GLN A 72 -11.98 7.57 32.60
C GLN A 72 -11.45 6.85 33.87
N ARG A 73 -10.16 7.03 34.19
CA ARG A 73 -9.42 6.56 35.36
C ARG A 73 -9.80 7.37 36.61
N ASN A 74 -10.76 8.30 36.52
CA ASN A 74 -11.34 8.99 37.66
C ASN A 74 -12.49 8.24 38.35
N LYS A 75 -12.68 6.92 38.11
CA LYS A 75 -13.73 6.17 38.83
C LYS A 75 -13.32 4.87 39.52
N GLN A 76 -12.04 4.58 39.68
CA GLN A 76 -11.59 3.43 40.47
C GLN A 76 -10.25 3.72 41.16
N LYS A 77 -10.22 4.81 41.94
CA LYS A 77 -9.23 4.99 43.00
C LYS A 77 -9.91 4.59 44.31
N ASN A 78 -9.97 3.29 44.55
CA ASN A 78 -10.11 2.71 45.88
C ASN A 78 -9.78 1.22 45.80
N LEU A 79 -8.79 0.85 46.63
CA LEU A 79 -8.38 -0.49 47.04
C LEU A 79 -7.26 -1.16 46.23
N ASN A 80 -6.04 -0.86 46.71
CA ASN A 80 -5.03 -1.81 47.19
C ASN A 80 -3.66 -1.68 46.51
N ASP A 81 -2.70 -1.46 47.41
CA ASP A 81 -1.26 -1.36 47.24
C ASP A 81 -0.62 -2.72 46.90
N ASP A 82 0.64 -2.63 46.48
CA ASP A 82 1.67 -3.68 46.37
C ASP A 82 1.64 -4.56 45.11
N ASP A 83 2.29 -4.11 44.03
CA ASP A 83 3.34 -4.90 43.36
C ASP A 83 4.14 -4.02 42.36
N ASP A 84 5.45 -3.93 42.60
CA ASP A 84 6.43 -3.22 41.78
C ASP A 84 6.99 -4.14 40.67
N ASN A 85 7.30 -3.53 39.52
CA ASN A 85 8.13 -4.03 38.40
C ASN A 85 7.51 -4.99 37.37
N VAL A 86 6.74 -4.47 36.38
CA VAL A 86 6.81 -4.86 34.95
C VAL A 86 6.18 -3.74 34.07
N GLU A 87 6.91 -2.68 33.69
CA GLU A 87 6.39 -1.68 32.72
C GLU A 87 7.49 -1.13 31.79
N GLN A 88 8.15 -1.98 30.98
CA GLN A 88 9.10 -1.47 29.98
C GLN A 88 8.98 -1.98 28.53
N ASP A 89 8.15 -2.98 28.22
CA ASP A 89 8.05 -3.52 26.85
C ASP A 89 6.81 -3.08 26.05
N ASP A 90 5.87 -2.33 26.63
CA ASP A 90 4.58 -2.01 25.96
C ASP A 90 4.62 -0.82 24.98
N LYS A 91 5.76 -0.14 24.81
CA LYS A 91 5.84 1.08 23.96
C LYS A 91 5.95 0.82 22.47
N GLU A 92 6.46 -0.33 22.04
CA GLU A 92 6.60 -0.63 20.60
C GLU A 92 5.30 -1.12 19.96
N GLU A 93 4.42 -1.80 20.71
CA GLU A 93 3.11 -2.24 20.19
C GLU A 93 2.11 -1.08 19.95
N GLU A 94 2.32 0.10 20.56
CA GLU A 94 1.40 1.23 20.44
C GLU A 94 1.44 1.89 19.04
N CYS A 95 2.56 1.76 18.31
CA CYS A 95 2.73 2.29 16.95
C CYS A 95 1.75 1.67 15.94
N HIS A 96 1.41 0.39 16.10
CA HIS A 96 0.53 -0.35 15.19
C HIS A 96 -0.96 -0.06 15.36
N ARG A 97 -1.31 0.76 16.35
CA ARG A 97 -2.71 1.10 16.68
C ARG A 97 -3.19 2.41 16.07
N THR A 98 -2.38 3.11 15.30
CA THR A 98 -2.75 4.36 14.63
C THR A 98 -3.71 4.13 13.46
N GLU A 99 -4.79 4.89 13.39
CA GLU A 99 -5.78 4.80 12.31
C GLU A 99 -5.45 5.78 11.19
N LEU A 100 -5.77 5.40 9.94
CA LEU A 100 -5.66 6.29 8.80
C LEU A 100 -6.72 7.40 8.95
N PHE A 101 -6.29 8.65 9.06
CA PHE A 101 -7.19 9.79 9.23
C PHE A 101 -7.64 10.37 7.91
N ASN A 102 -6.69 10.96 7.17
CA ASN A 102 -6.95 11.66 5.93
C ASN A 102 -5.67 11.68 5.08
N ARG A 103 -5.81 12.04 3.80
CA ARG A 103 -4.66 12.30 2.93
C ARG A 103 -4.26 13.76 3.01
N ALA A 104 -2.96 14.01 2.85
CA ALA A 104 -2.41 15.34 2.74
C ALA A 104 -1.16 15.30 1.86
N ARG A 105 -0.82 16.41 1.20
CA ARG A 105 0.45 16.56 0.49
C ARG A 105 1.42 17.38 1.33
N VAL A 106 2.69 17.00 1.30
CA VAL A 106 3.76 17.80 1.91
C VAL A 106 3.85 19.14 1.18
N VAL A 107 3.86 20.23 1.94
CA VAL A 107 4.04 21.59 1.44
C VAL A 107 5.39 22.09 1.94
N TYR A 108 6.18 22.70 1.06
CA TYR A 108 7.38 23.39 1.50
C TYR A 108 6.99 24.73 2.13
N GLY A 109 7.48 24.99 3.34
CA GLY A 109 7.36 26.28 4.01
C GLY A 109 8.68 26.61 4.68
N GLU A 110 8.99 27.90 4.83
CA GLU A 110 10.14 28.33 5.64
C GLU A 110 9.99 27.73 7.05
N GLU A 111 10.82 26.74 7.36
CA GLU A 111 10.75 26.04 8.65
C GLU A 111 11.20 26.98 9.76
N GLU A 112 10.25 27.48 10.57
CA GLU A 112 10.57 28.10 11.84
C GLU A 112 11.40 27.11 12.68
N GLU A 113 12.47 27.60 13.31
CA GLU A 113 13.43 26.80 14.12
C GLU A 113 12.74 25.88 15.15
N GLU A 114 11.55 26.26 15.64
CA GLU A 114 10.76 25.48 16.59
C GLU A 114 10.24 24.16 16.00
N TYR A 115 9.84 24.13 14.72
CA TYR A 115 9.28 22.93 14.08
C TYR A 115 10.36 21.90 13.72
N LYS A 116 11.58 22.36 13.45
CA LYS A 116 12.75 21.48 13.23
C LYS A 116 13.02 20.61 14.45
N LYS A 117 12.88 21.17 15.65
CA LYS A 117 13.10 20.45 16.92
C LYS A 117 12.07 19.34 17.16
N GLU A 118 10.87 19.47 16.61
CA GLU A 118 9.80 18.50 16.77
C GLU A 118 9.61 17.54 15.58
N HIS A 119 10.48 17.63 14.57
CA HIS A 119 10.37 16.87 13.31
C HIS A 119 8.96 16.95 12.69
N ARG A 120 8.39 18.15 12.67
CA ARG A 120 7.08 18.40 12.05
C ARG A 120 7.24 18.82 10.60
N VAL A 121 6.33 18.34 9.77
CA VAL A 121 6.25 18.64 8.34
C VAL A 121 4.94 19.37 8.08
N LEU A 122 4.99 20.49 7.35
CA LEU A 122 3.79 21.19 6.91
C LEU A 122 3.11 20.37 5.81
N VAL A 123 1.81 20.09 5.98
CA VAL A 123 1.02 19.34 4.99
C VAL A 123 -0.27 20.07 4.66
N ARG A 124 -0.76 19.92 3.42
CA ARG A 124 -2.03 20.46 2.89
C ARG A 124 -3.04 19.34 2.68
N TYR A 125 -4.24 19.54 3.22
CA TYR A 125 -5.38 18.63 3.09
C TYR A 125 -6.23 18.96 1.85
N PRO A 126 -7.18 18.09 1.43
CA PRO A 126 -8.00 18.31 0.23
C PRO A 126 -8.71 19.67 0.17
N LYS A 127 -9.11 20.21 1.33
CA LYS A 127 -9.84 21.50 1.43
C LYS A 127 -8.91 22.72 1.50
N GLY A 128 -7.62 22.55 1.20
CA GLY A 128 -6.62 23.63 1.21
C GLY A 128 -6.06 23.98 2.58
N SER A 129 -6.67 23.54 3.69
CA SER A 129 -6.14 23.77 5.04
C SER A 129 -4.76 23.13 5.22
N THR A 130 -3.87 23.81 5.94
CA THR A 130 -2.51 23.34 6.21
C THR A 130 -2.25 23.14 7.70
N TYR A 131 -1.44 22.15 8.05
CA TYR A 131 -1.06 21.85 9.43
C TYR A 131 0.35 21.29 9.52
N HIS A 132 1.04 21.59 10.62
CA HIS A 132 2.31 20.95 10.96
C HIS A 132 2.05 19.59 11.64
N VAL A 133 2.40 18.50 10.96
CA VAL A 133 2.20 17.12 11.43
C VAL A 133 3.55 16.49 11.76
N ARG A 134 3.64 15.79 12.89
CA ARG A 134 4.86 15.03 13.23
C ARG A 134 5.12 13.98 12.16
N ARG A 135 6.37 13.87 11.71
CA ARG A 135 6.75 12.90 10.67
C ARG A 135 6.35 11.47 10.99
N CYS A 136 6.44 11.06 12.26
CA CYS A 136 6.02 9.72 12.69
C CYS A 136 4.51 9.44 12.54
N ASN A 137 3.71 10.47 12.26
CA ASN A 137 2.28 10.36 11.96
C ASN A 137 2.00 10.48 10.45
N LEU A 138 3.02 10.40 9.59
CA LEU A 138 2.87 10.45 8.14
C LEU A 138 3.31 9.12 7.53
N ILE A 139 2.49 8.59 6.62
CA ILE A 139 2.83 7.45 5.77
C ILE A 139 2.85 7.93 4.30
N PRO A 140 4.03 8.22 3.74
CA PRO A 140 4.24 8.44 2.32
C PRO A 140 3.58 7.40 1.43
N VAL A 141 2.91 7.88 0.39
CA VAL A 141 2.32 7.07 -0.69
C VAL A 141 3.37 6.94 -1.80
N LEU A 142 3.62 5.71 -2.25
CA LEU A 142 4.49 5.45 -3.41
C LEU A 142 3.76 5.82 -4.71
N GLU A 143 3.58 7.10 -4.99
CA GLU A 143 2.98 7.58 -6.24
C GLU A 143 3.97 7.47 -7.41
N PRO A 144 3.49 7.31 -8.66
CA PRO A 144 4.34 7.33 -9.86
C PRO A 144 5.25 8.56 -9.97
N SER A 145 4.82 9.71 -9.45
CA SER A 145 5.63 10.94 -9.47
C SER A 145 6.78 10.94 -8.48
N ILE A 146 6.77 10.04 -7.50
CA ILE A 146 7.80 9.94 -6.46
C ILE A 146 8.75 8.79 -6.78
N THR A 147 8.22 7.68 -7.28
CA THR A 147 9.01 6.53 -7.69
C THR A 147 8.69 6.14 -9.12
N GLN A 148 9.72 6.14 -9.96
CA GLN A 148 9.64 5.59 -11.32
C GLN A 148 9.71 4.06 -11.29
N ASP A 149 10.19 3.48 -10.18
CA ASP A 149 10.36 2.05 -10.05
C ASP A 149 9.00 1.33 -9.98
N LYS A 150 8.92 0.20 -10.70
CA LYS A 150 7.89 -0.80 -10.42
C LYS A 150 8.29 -1.56 -9.17
N ILE A 151 7.40 -1.66 -8.18
CA ILE A 151 7.74 -2.21 -6.85
C ILE A 151 6.92 -3.47 -6.57
N VAL A 152 7.59 -4.50 -6.05
CA VAL A 152 6.95 -5.61 -5.32
C VAL A 152 7.22 -5.40 -3.84
N LEU A 153 6.21 -4.95 -3.11
CA LEU A 153 6.25 -4.76 -1.67
C LEU A 153 5.85 -6.05 -0.97
N VAL A 154 6.79 -6.70 -0.30
CA VAL A 154 6.55 -7.98 0.40
C VAL A 154 6.31 -7.74 1.87
N VAL A 155 5.20 -8.26 2.38
CA VAL A 155 4.79 -8.13 3.78
C VAL A 155 4.50 -9.50 4.40
N PRO A 156 4.83 -9.72 5.68
CA PRO A 156 4.59 -11.01 6.32
C PRO A 156 3.15 -11.17 6.83
N GLU A 157 2.50 -10.08 7.23
CA GLU A 157 1.24 -10.13 7.98
C GLU A 157 0.05 -9.47 7.28
N THR A 158 -1.14 -10.05 7.51
CA THR A 158 -2.41 -9.56 6.94
C THR A 158 -2.76 -8.12 7.34
N PRO A 159 -2.57 -7.66 8.60
CA PRO A 159 -2.84 -6.26 8.95
C PRO A 159 -2.00 -5.26 8.16
N GLN A 160 -0.70 -5.54 7.99
CA GLN A 160 0.21 -4.70 7.19
C GLN A 160 -0.23 -4.68 5.73
N TYR A 161 -0.45 -5.84 5.14
CA TYR A 161 -0.97 -6.01 3.78
C TYR A 161 -2.23 -5.17 3.49
N ARG A 162 -3.24 -5.28 4.36
CA ARG A 162 -4.50 -4.54 4.19
C ARG A 162 -4.30 -3.03 4.37
N ARG A 163 -3.45 -2.62 5.31
CA ARG A 163 -3.11 -1.21 5.54
C ARG A 163 -2.44 -0.63 4.30
N LEU A 164 -1.44 -1.32 3.76
CA LEU A 164 -0.64 -0.84 2.63
C LEU A 164 -1.44 -0.80 1.33
N SER A 165 -2.34 -1.75 1.13
CA SER A 165 -3.28 -1.73 0.01
C SER A 165 -4.13 -0.46 0.01
N ALA A 166 -4.61 -0.04 1.18
CA ALA A 166 -5.37 1.21 1.33
C ALA A 166 -4.50 2.46 1.25
N VAL A 167 -3.28 2.40 1.79
CA VAL A 167 -2.32 3.51 1.76
C VAL A 167 -1.92 3.84 0.32
N HIS A 168 -1.53 2.82 -0.45
CA HIS A 168 -0.83 3.01 -1.71
C HIS A 168 -1.70 3.07 -2.95
N THR A 169 -2.99 2.71 -2.87
CA THR A 169 -3.93 2.89 -3.98
C THR A 169 -4.36 4.35 -4.04
N CYS A 170 -4.37 5.00 -5.20
CA CYS A 170 -4.79 6.39 -5.37
C CYS A 170 -6.18 6.53 -6.01
N ILE A 171 -6.72 7.75 -5.95
CA ILE A 171 -7.91 8.11 -6.72
C ILE A 171 -7.55 8.06 -8.21
N ASN A 172 -8.51 7.67 -9.05
CA ASN A 172 -8.32 7.43 -10.48
C ASN A 172 -7.40 6.24 -10.79
N GLU A 173 -7.11 5.39 -9.81
CA GLU A 173 -6.43 4.12 -10.04
C GLU A 173 -7.39 2.94 -9.95
N SER A 174 -6.93 1.84 -10.53
CA SER A 174 -7.58 0.55 -10.46
C SER A 174 -6.88 -0.34 -9.44
N PHE A 175 -7.66 -0.95 -8.55
CA PHE A 175 -7.16 -1.88 -7.53
C PHE A 175 -7.68 -3.30 -7.80
N LEU A 176 -6.77 -4.26 -7.81
CA LEU A 176 -7.07 -5.68 -7.90
C LEU A 176 -6.52 -6.42 -6.69
N GLU A 177 -7.34 -7.24 -6.05
CA GLU A 177 -6.87 -8.21 -5.04
C GLU A 177 -7.03 -9.65 -5.55
N ILE A 178 -5.95 -10.41 -5.50
CA ILE A 178 -5.90 -11.85 -5.79
C ILE A 178 -5.92 -12.64 -4.48
N GLY A 179 -6.91 -13.51 -4.34
CA GLY A 179 -7.17 -14.23 -3.09
C GLY A 179 -7.87 -13.35 -2.07
N CYS A 180 -8.96 -12.69 -2.49
CA CYS A 180 -9.66 -11.72 -1.65
C CYS A 180 -10.40 -12.33 -0.45
N ASP A 181 -10.52 -13.67 -0.38
CA ASP A 181 -11.22 -14.40 0.66
C ASP A 181 -12.64 -13.83 0.86
N PHE A 182 -12.98 -13.40 2.08
CA PHE A 182 -14.30 -12.80 2.38
C PHE A 182 -14.42 -11.32 1.97
N GLY A 183 -13.48 -10.76 1.21
CA GLY A 183 -13.48 -9.39 0.67
C GLY A 183 -13.12 -8.20 1.59
N PRO A 184 -12.60 -8.35 2.83
CA PRO A 184 -12.42 -7.20 3.72
C PRO A 184 -11.35 -6.20 3.24
N CYS A 185 -10.35 -6.66 2.48
CA CYS A 185 -9.30 -5.78 1.97
C CYS A 185 -9.82 -4.94 0.78
N VAL A 186 -10.40 -5.56 -0.25
CA VAL A 186 -11.05 -4.84 -1.37
C VAL A 186 -12.03 -3.78 -0.88
N ASN A 187 -12.93 -4.15 0.04
CA ASN A 187 -13.90 -3.20 0.56
C ASN A 187 -13.22 -2.08 1.35
N ARG A 188 -12.18 -2.36 2.13
CA ARG A 188 -11.43 -1.33 2.85
C ARG A 188 -10.80 -0.33 1.88
N VAL A 189 -10.14 -0.79 0.82
CA VAL A 189 -9.54 0.09 -0.19
C VAL A 189 -10.61 0.97 -0.83
N ARG A 190 -11.75 0.38 -1.24
CA ARG A 190 -12.89 1.12 -1.81
C ARG A 190 -13.40 2.21 -0.85
N THR A 191 -13.79 1.84 0.37
CA THR A 191 -14.37 2.77 1.35
C THR A 191 -13.39 3.91 1.68
N VAL A 192 -12.12 3.56 1.92
CA VAL A 192 -11.10 4.55 2.26
C VAL A 192 -10.93 5.59 1.15
N LEU A 193 -11.06 5.18 -0.12
CA LEU A 193 -10.90 6.07 -1.27
C LEU A 193 -12.16 6.88 -1.60
N GLU A 194 -13.34 6.36 -1.26
CA GLU A 194 -14.59 7.12 -1.28
C GLU A 194 -14.56 8.27 -0.25
N ASP A 195 -13.93 8.05 0.91
CA ASP A 195 -13.96 8.99 2.04
C ASP A 195 -12.93 10.15 1.94
N VAL A 196 -11.72 9.90 1.41
CA VAL A 196 -10.59 10.86 1.59
C VAL A 196 -10.53 12.04 0.63
N GLY A 197 -11.39 12.11 -0.38
CA GLY A 197 -11.35 13.21 -1.36
C GLY A 197 -10.01 13.31 -2.12
N PHE A 198 -9.96 14.18 -3.12
CA PHE A 198 -8.77 14.37 -3.96
C PHE A 198 -7.87 15.48 -3.43
N VAL A 199 -6.57 15.21 -3.28
CA VAL A 199 -5.55 16.24 -2.96
C VAL A 199 -4.74 16.52 -4.23
N ALA A 200 -5.11 17.58 -4.93
CA ALA A 200 -4.38 18.02 -6.13
C ALA A 200 -2.94 18.40 -5.81
N LYS A 201 -2.11 18.40 -6.84
CA LYS A 201 -0.74 18.94 -6.77
C LYS A 201 -0.75 20.47 -6.68
N LEU A 202 0.39 21.09 -6.39
CA LEU A 202 0.51 22.55 -6.38
C LEU A 202 0.36 23.16 -7.78
N ASP A 203 0.89 22.48 -8.80
CA ASP A 203 0.92 22.96 -10.18
C ASP A 203 -0.30 22.55 -11.01
N GLU A 204 -1.19 21.72 -10.45
CA GLU A 204 -2.46 21.40 -11.08
C GLU A 204 -3.40 22.58 -10.85
N ASP A 205 -3.56 23.41 -11.89
CA ASP A 205 -4.45 24.56 -11.90
C ASP A 205 -5.90 24.08 -11.73
N LEU A 206 -6.32 23.93 -10.48
CA LEU A 206 -7.70 23.64 -10.09
C LEU A 206 -8.55 24.91 -10.24
N SER A 207 -8.51 25.54 -11.41
CA SER A 207 -9.68 26.28 -11.88
C SER A 207 -10.78 25.23 -11.98
N LEU A 208 -11.42 24.95 -10.83
CA LEU A 208 -12.68 24.28 -10.75
C LEU A 208 -13.51 25.00 -11.81
N PRO A 209 -14.01 24.29 -12.84
CA PRO A 209 -14.89 24.93 -13.79
C PRO A 209 -15.90 25.69 -12.94
N GLU A 210 -15.91 27.02 -13.09
CA GLU A 210 -16.90 27.87 -12.45
C GLU A 210 -18.22 27.16 -12.66
N GLU A 211 -19.05 27.07 -11.63
CA GLU A 211 -20.32 26.33 -11.65
C GLU A 211 -21.19 26.87 -12.79
N GLU A 212 -20.95 26.42 -14.02
CA GLU A 212 -21.74 26.73 -15.19
C GLU A 212 -23.00 25.89 -15.00
N GLU A 213 -24.01 26.59 -14.50
CA GLU A 213 -25.36 26.12 -14.38
C GLU A 213 -25.83 25.53 -15.72
N GLU A 214 -26.43 24.34 -15.64
CA GLU A 214 -27.31 23.76 -16.66
C GLU A 214 -26.66 23.23 -17.95
N GLY A 215 -25.77 22.25 -17.80
CA GLY A 215 -25.55 21.21 -18.80
C GLY A 215 -25.56 19.83 -18.14
N ASP A 216 -26.44 18.93 -18.56
CA ASP A 216 -26.59 17.55 -18.05
C ASP A 216 -25.38 16.65 -18.45
N GLU A 217 -24.19 17.22 -18.54
CA GLU A 217 -22.94 16.49 -18.71
C GLU A 217 -22.64 15.78 -17.39
N LYS A 218 -22.80 14.46 -17.40
CA LYS A 218 -22.47 13.58 -16.29
C LYS A 218 -21.06 13.90 -15.83
N LYS A 219 -20.92 14.63 -14.72
CA LYS A 219 -19.66 14.72 -13.96
C LYS A 219 -19.11 13.31 -13.88
N GLU A 220 -17.97 13.05 -14.51
CA GLU A 220 -17.26 11.79 -14.35
C GLU A 220 -16.95 11.68 -12.87
N GLU A 221 -17.78 10.93 -12.14
CA GLU A 221 -17.57 10.67 -10.74
C GLU A 221 -16.20 10.03 -10.63
N LYS A 222 -15.28 10.72 -9.94
CA LYS A 222 -13.96 10.21 -9.58
C LYS A 222 -14.18 8.90 -8.82
N CYS A 223 -14.10 7.79 -9.54
CA CYS A 223 -14.49 6.47 -9.06
C CYS A 223 -13.23 5.63 -8.98
N VAL A 224 -13.01 4.98 -7.84
CA VAL A 224 -12.00 3.93 -7.75
C VAL A 224 -12.65 2.61 -8.10
N ARG A 225 -12.07 1.91 -9.07
CA ARG A 225 -12.51 0.57 -9.46
C ARG A 225 -11.70 -0.46 -8.69
N CYS A 226 -12.33 -1.05 -7.68
CA CYS A 226 -11.77 -2.15 -6.91
C CYS A 226 -12.40 -3.48 -7.35
N LEU A 227 -11.55 -4.49 -7.57
CA LEU A 227 -11.95 -5.84 -7.94
C LEU A 227 -11.27 -6.87 -7.01
N GLY A 228 -12.05 -7.72 -6.37
CA GLY A 228 -11.55 -8.92 -5.71
C GLY A 228 -11.72 -10.16 -6.56
N ILE A 229 -10.71 -11.02 -6.60
CA ILE A 229 -10.84 -12.35 -7.19
C ILE A 229 -10.47 -13.43 -6.17
N ASP A 230 -11.19 -14.55 -6.23
CA ASP A 230 -10.89 -15.73 -5.44
C ASP A 230 -11.27 -16.99 -6.22
N LYS A 231 -10.69 -18.13 -5.87
CA LYS A 231 -11.05 -19.44 -6.41
C LYS A 231 -12.16 -20.13 -5.60
N SER A 232 -12.40 -19.68 -4.37
CA SER A 232 -13.38 -20.22 -3.43
C SER A 232 -14.74 -19.59 -3.65
N VAL A 233 -15.68 -20.34 -4.23
CA VAL A 233 -17.08 -19.93 -4.39
C VAL A 233 -17.68 -19.49 -3.06
N THR A 234 -17.48 -20.28 -2.00
CA THR A 234 -17.98 -19.99 -0.66
C THR A 234 -17.46 -18.66 -0.12
N SER A 235 -16.18 -18.37 -0.31
CA SER A 235 -15.58 -17.10 0.15
C SER A 235 -16.20 -15.91 -0.58
N LEU A 236 -16.42 -16.04 -1.89
CA LEU A 236 -17.05 -15.00 -2.71
C LEU A 236 -18.52 -14.79 -2.40
N ASP A 237 -19.29 -15.84 -2.13
CA ASP A 237 -20.69 -15.71 -1.71
C ASP A 237 -20.82 -14.88 -0.43
N ILE A 238 -19.92 -15.12 0.53
CA ILE A 238 -19.83 -14.34 1.77
C ILE A 238 -19.39 -12.91 1.46
N ALA A 239 -18.39 -12.71 0.60
CA ALA A 239 -17.89 -11.39 0.22
C ALA A 239 -18.98 -10.53 -0.44
N CYS A 240 -19.66 -11.07 -1.46
CA CYS A 240 -20.77 -10.41 -2.17
C CYS A 240 -21.92 -10.05 -1.22
N LYS A 241 -22.28 -10.96 -0.30
CA LYS A 241 -23.33 -10.69 0.70
C LYS A 241 -22.92 -9.61 1.70
N ARG A 242 -21.65 -9.60 2.13
CA ARG A 242 -21.14 -8.68 3.15
C ARG A 242 -20.83 -7.30 2.59
N TYR A 243 -20.40 -7.22 1.33
CA TYR A 243 -19.94 -6.00 0.68
C TYR A 243 -20.63 -5.82 -0.70
N PRO A 244 -21.95 -5.58 -0.73
CA PRO A 244 -22.73 -5.57 -1.98
C PRO A 244 -22.30 -4.47 -2.96
N ASN A 245 -21.63 -3.42 -2.48
CA ASN A 245 -21.13 -2.32 -3.30
C ASN A 245 -19.69 -2.57 -3.82
N THR A 246 -19.13 -3.76 -3.59
CA THR A 246 -17.78 -4.13 -4.03
C THR A 246 -17.86 -5.22 -5.12
N SER A 247 -17.00 -5.13 -6.13
CA SER A 247 -16.97 -6.10 -7.22
C SER A 247 -16.10 -7.30 -6.87
N PHE A 248 -16.64 -8.51 -7.07
CA PHE A 248 -15.93 -9.76 -6.87
C PHE A 248 -16.10 -10.70 -8.08
N SER A 249 -15.14 -11.59 -8.31
CA SER A 249 -15.24 -12.61 -9.37
C SER A 249 -14.54 -13.91 -9.02
N LEU A 250 -15.10 -15.03 -9.50
CA LEU A 250 -14.58 -16.38 -9.31
C LEU A 250 -13.56 -16.71 -10.40
N GLU A 251 -12.26 -16.63 -10.09
CA GLU A 251 -11.19 -16.90 -11.04
C GLU A 251 -9.98 -17.56 -10.36
N ASP A 252 -9.28 -18.43 -11.09
CA ASP A 252 -8.03 -19.07 -10.63
C ASP A 252 -6.80 -18.41 -11.28
N ALA A 253 -6.21 -17.46 -10.55
CA ALA A 253 -5.06 -16.68 -11.01
C ALA A 253 -3.76 -17.50 -11.20
N LEU A 254 -3.74 -18.78 -10.81
CA LEU A 254 -2.55 -19.65 -10.96
C LEU A 254 -2.57 -20.46 -12.27
N THR A 255 -3.65 -20.36 -13.06
CA THR A 255 -3.80 -21.09 -14.33
C THR A 255 -3.80 -20.12 -15.51
N LYS A 256 -3.29 -20.56 -16.67
CA LYS A 256 -3.34 -19.76 -17.91
C LYS A 256 -4.77 -19.35 -18.30
N ALA A 257 -5.73 -20.25 -18.09
CA ALA A 257 -7.13 -19.96 -18.40
C ALA A 257 -7.71 -18.90 -17.46
N GLY A 258 -7.43 -18.99 -16.15
CA GLY A 258 -7.91 -18.02 -15.19
C GLY A 258 -7.21 -16.67 -15.32
N THR A 259 -5.92 -16.61 -15.67
CA THR A 259 -5.23 -15.34 -15.95
C THR A 259 -5.78 -14.66 -17.20
N SER A 260 -6.12 -15.41 -18.25
CA SER A 260 -6.79 -14.86 -19.45
C SER A 260 -8.17 -14.26 -19.12
N LYS A 261 -8.97 -14.96 -18.31
CA LYS A 261 -10.26 -14.46 -17.82
C LYS A 261 -10.09 -13.23 -16.93
N LEU A 262 -9.10 -13.24 -16.03
CA LEU A 262 -8.74 -12.10 -15.19
C LEU A 262 -8.45 -10.86 -16.03
N ARG A 263 -7.64 -10.97 -17.09
CA ARG A 263 -7.37 -9.86 -18.00
C ARG A 263 -8.63 -9.34 -18.66
N SER A 264 -9.46 -10.24 -19.19
CA SER A 264 -10.74 -9.89 -19.82
C SER A 264 -11.71 -9.21 -18.84
N LEU A 265 -11.65 -9.59 -17.57
CA LEU A 265 -12.42 -8.97 -16.50
C LEU A 265 -11.87 -7.57 -16.17
N CYS A 266 -10.55 -7.43 -16.04
CA CYS A 266 -9.90 -6.13 -15.84
C CYS A 266 -10.26 -5.15 -16.96
N LYS A 267 -10.16 -5.58 -18.23
CA LYS A 267 -10.53 -4.78 -19.42
C LYS A 267 -11.96 -4.23 -19.35
N ARG A 268 -12.88 -4.93 -18.67
CA ARG A 268 -14.30 -4.54 -18.55
C ARG A 268 -14.62 -3.76 -17.28
N LYS A 269 -13.86 -3.95 -16.20
CA LYS A 269 -14.24 -3.51 -14.85
C LYS A 269 -13.35 -2.41 -14.27
N LEU A 270 -12.11 -2.31 -14.76
CA LEU A 270 -11.10 -1.41 -14.24
C LEU A 270 -10.94 -0.18 -15.16
N ILE A 271 -10.48 0.92 -14.58
CA ILE A 271 -10.06 2.12 -15.31
C ILE A 271 -8.91 1.72 -16.23
N ASP A 272 -8.96 2.19 -17.48
CA ASP A 272 -8.03 1.85 -18.57
C ASP A 272 -7.90 0.35 -18.90
N GLY A 273 -8.70 -0.49 -18.25
CA GLY A 273 -8.73 -1.93 -18.50
C GLY A 273 -7.65 -2.76 -17.80
N TYR A 274 -6.88 -2.19 -16.87
CA TYR A 274 -5.82 -2.89 -16.13
C TYR A 274 -5.67 -2.37 -14.69
N PRO A 275 -5.10 -3.15 -13.77
CA PRO A 275 -4.86 -2.70 -12.40
C PRO A 275 -3.59 -1.84 -12.30
N SER A 276 -3.68 -0.70 -11.61
CA SER A 276 -2.53 0.13 -11.24
C SER A 276 -1.81 -0.48 -10.02
N VAL A 277 -2.59 -0.99 -9.06
CA VAL A 277 -2.12 -1.63 -7.84
C VAL A 277 -2.72 -3.03 -7.74
N VAL A 278 -1.87 -4.02 -7.50
CA VAL A 278 -2.29 -5.41 -7.28
C VAL A 278 -1.90 -5.85 -5.89
N ALA A 279 -2.82 -6.47 -5.17
CA ALA A 279 -2.59 -7.06 -3.86
C ALA A 279 -2.73 -8.59 -3.98
N VAL A 280 -1.81 -9.35 -3.40
CA VAL A 280 -1.76 -10.81 -3.51
C VAL A 280 -1.76 -11.45 -2.12
N ASP A 281 -2.84 -12.16 -1.79
CA ASP A 281 -2.98 -13.04 -0.62
C ASP A 281 -3.65 -14.36 -1.03
N ILE A 282 -2.91 -15.26 -1.67
CA ILE A 282 -3.43 -16.56 -2.16
C ILE A 282 -3.63 -17.60 -1.04
N ASN A 283 -4.25 -17.16 0.07
CA ASN A 283 -4.48 -17.87 1.32
C ASN A 283 -4.96 -19.33 1.07
N GLY A 284 -4.12 -20.31 1.43
CA GLY A 284 -4.35 -21.74 1.16
C GLY A 284 -3.14 -22.44 0.54
N ASN A 285 -2.26 -21.71 -0.14
CA ASN A 285 -1.03 -22.22 -0.76
C ASN A 285 0.16 -21.30 -0.42
N ARG A 286 0.49 -21.16 0.87
CA ARG A 286 1.52 -20.22 1.36
C ARG A 286 2.94 -20.54 0.89
N GLU A 287 3.14 -21.69 0.25
CA GLU A 287 4.44 -22.08 -0.25
C GLU A 287 4.98 -21.04 -1.24
N LEU A 288 6.30 -20.81 -1.14
CA LEU A 288 7.00 -19.82 -1.94
C LEU A 288 6.73 -20.00 -3.44
N GLU A 289 6.74 -21.23 -3.93
CA GLU A 289 6.52 -21.56 -5.34
C GLU A 289 5.21 -21.00 -5.89
N HIS A 290 4.09 -21.15 -5.18
CA HIS A 290 2.80 -20.65 -5.64
C HIS A 290 2.73 -19.13 -5.66
N VAL A 291 3.39 -18.46 -4.71
CA VAL A 291 3.49 -17.00 -4.68
C VAL A 291 4.30 -16.49 -5.86
N LEU A 292 5.46 -17.11 -6.13
CA LEU A 292 6.28 -16.79 -7.29
C LEU A 292 5.52 -17.07 -8.60
N LYS A 293 4.75 -18.17 -8.66
CA LYS A 293 3.93 -18.49 -9.83
C LYS A 293 2.85 -17.44 -10.09
N CYS A 294 2.19 -16.96 -9.03
CA CYS A 294 1.20 -15.88 -9.14
C CYS A 294 1.83 -14.60 -9.69
N LEU A 295 3.01 -14.22 -9.18
CA LEU A 295 3.77 -13.07 -9.65
C LEU A 295 4.20 -13.21 -11.11
N GLU A 296 4.69 -14.39 -11.50
CA GLU A 296 5.03 -14.69 -12.89
C GLU A 296 3.80 -14.53 -13.79
N CYS A 297 2.65 -15.08 -13.40
CA CYS A 297 1.39 -14.93 -14.14
C CYS A 297 0.91 -13.47 -14.30
N LEU A 298 1.22 -12.59 -13.33
CA LEU A 298 0.93 -11.16 -13.39
C LEU A 298 1.89 -10.39 -14.32
N MET A 299 3.18 -10.74 -14.27
CA MET A 299 4.25 -10.06 -15.00
C MET A 299 4.41 -10.59 -16.43
N GLN A 300 3.95 -11.81 -16.69
CA GLN A 300 4.06 -12.53 -17.96
C GLN A 300 2.67 -13.06 -18.34
N PRO A 301 1.78 -12.18 -18.85
CA PRO A 301 0.38 -12.52 -19.06
C PRO A 301 0.15 -13.61 -20.12
N GLY A 302 1.12 -13.88 -20.98
CA GLY A 302 1.08 -14.93 -22.00
C GLY A 302 1.62 -14.44 -23.33
N ASP A 303 1.90 -15.39 -24.23
CA ASP A 303 2.45 -15.10 -25.56
C ASP A 303 1.44 -14.37 -26.47
N ASP A 304 0.14 -14.42 -26.12
CA ASP A 304 -0.97 -13.77 -26.80
C ASP A 304 -1.18 -12.30 -26.39
N VAL A 305 -0.32 -11.76 -25.53
CA VAL A 305 -0.53 -10.44 -24.91
C VAL A 305 0.69 -9.55 -25.12
N VAL A 306 0.48 -8.41 -25.76
CA VAL A 306 1.52 -7.39 -25.91
C VAL A 306 1.54 -6.51 -24.66
N VAL A 307 2.56 -6.68 -23.81
CA VAL A 307 2.75 -5.84 -22.62
C VAL A 307 3.06 -4.41 -23.05
N GLY A 308 2.29 -3.44 -22.54
CA GLY A 308 2.35 -2.04 -23.00
C GLY A 308 1.25 -1.66 -23.99
N GLU A 309 0.48 -2.62 -24.51
CA GLU A 309 -0.66 -2.36 -25.40
C GLU A 309 -1.92 -3.07 -24.89
N ASP A 310 -1.84 -4.39 -24.71
CA ASP A 310 -2.95 -5.22 -24.22
C ASP A 310 -3.03 -5.29 -22.70
N TRP A 311 -1.88 -5.10 -22.04
CA TRP A 311 -1.72 -5.24 -20.60
C TRP A 311 -0.63 -4.30 -20.10
N HIS A 312 -1.01 -3.37 -19.22
CA HIS A 312 -0.03 -2.57 -18.49
C HIS A 312 0.30 -3.21 -17.16
N LEU A 313 1.60 -3.37 -16.93
CA LEU A 313 2.12 -3.92 -15.68
C LEU A 313 1.82 -2.97 -14.51
N PRO A 314 1.27 -3.48 -13.39
CA PRO A 314 0.93 -2.65 -12.25
C PRO A 314 2.18 -1.94 -11.72
N ARG A 315 2.06 -0.68 -11.31
CA ARG A 315 3.21 0.05 -10.73
C ARG A 315 3.62 -0.53 -9.37
N LEU A 316 2.67 -1.12 -8.66
CA LEU A 316 2.88 -1.66 -7.32
C LEU A 316 2.16 -2.99 -7.18
N ILE A 317 2.90 -3.99 -6.71
CA ILE A 317 2.36 -5.28 -6.29
C ILE A 317 2.63 -5.43 -4.80
N ILE A 318 1.60 -5.64 -3.99
CA ILE A 318 1.71 -5.85 -2.54
C ILE A 318 1.46 -7.32 -2.27
N VAL A 319 2.48 -8.03 -1.79
CA VAL A 319 2.44 -9.48 -1.64
C VAL A 319 2.48 -9.83 -0.16
N LYS A 320 1.45 -10.50 0.32
CA LYS A 320 1.47 -11.07 1.67
C LYS A 320 1.99 -12.50 1.64
N SER A 321 3.24 -12.69 2.07
CA SER A 321 3.86 -14.01 2.17
C SER A 321 5.02 -14.01 3.14
N ARG A 322 4.89 -14.76 4.25
CA ARG A 322 6.00 -14.96 5.20
C ARG A 322 7.20 -15.67 4.57
N PHE A 323 6.97 -16.61 3.65
CA PHE A 323 8.03 -17.37 3.02
C PHE A 323 8.83 -16.53 2.02
N LEU A 324 8.16 -15.72 1.19
CA LEU A 324 8.86 -14.78 0.31
C LEU A 324 9.61 -13.72 1.12
N TYR A 325 8.99 -13.25 2.21
CA TYR A 325 9.61 -12.30 3.12
C TYR A 325 10.92 -12.85 3.73
N GLN A 326 10.89 -14.07 4.24
CA GLN A 326 12.07 -14.75 4.78
C GLN A 326 13.12 -15.01 3.70
N TYR A 327 12.70 -15.51 2.54
CA TYR A 327 13.59 -15.75 1.40
C TYR A 327 14.39 -14.49 1.02
N LEU A 328 13.71 -13.34 0.93
CA LEU A 328 14.35 -12.07 0.59
C LEU A 328 15.27 -11.54 1.71
N LYS A 329 14.99 -11.84 2.98
CA LYS A 329 15.88 -11.49 4.11
C LYS A 329 17.20 -12.27 4.10
N GLU A 330 17.21 -13.47 3.53
CA GLU A 330 18.38 -14.35 3.51
C GLU A 330 19.32 -14.10 2.32
N VAL A 331 18.85 -13.40 1.27
CA VAL A 331 19.59 -13.13 0.02
C VAL A 331 20.47 -11.88 0.15
#